data_AF-A0A3M2DDZ5-F1
#
_entry.id   AF-A0A3M2DDZ5-F1
#
_cell.length_a   1.000
_cell.length_b   1.000
_cell.length_c   1.000
_cell.angle_alpha   90.00
_cell.angle_beta   90.00
_cell.angle_gamma   90.00
#
_symmetry.space_group_name_H-M   'P 1'
#
loop_
_entity.id
_entity.type
_entity.pdbx_description
1 polymer ?
#
loop_
_entity_poly.entity_id
_entity_poly.type
_entity_poly.pdbx_seq_one_letter_code
_entity_poly.pdbx_strand_id
1 'polypeptide(L)'
;MVFLENKTKGGNFVRVCLMVLILTLSIGNIVAQKKESKDELFNKIAKLTQKKNPQDTEKAYQMGKDFLARFGNENDEKVQKIRDFVKNYRLAKFNESLNQLKVAEAYDYGKEILAEDPEDSYVTMNLAYGGYELYSKKQDKTFASESVNYARQTLELFAKQKLPKAFDPFKSENEAKAFMNYVIATFLTDTNLKEAANYFYRAIQFDTIIKRSSYPYYAIAFYYEKLYESEVKDFRAKHGNKLIEDEAMKKDEEKLGKIIDRMIDAYARAVKISQAEAGNTAREEWKRRLTEVYKFRKQTESGLEDLINNVLNTEMPDPTQI
;
A
#
# COMPACT_ATOMS: atom_id res chain seq x y z
N MET A 1 -18.90 -19.52 -60.28
CA MET A 1 -17.57 -20.17 -60.23
C MET A 1 -17.33 -20.53 -58.76
N VAL A 2 -17.96 -21.56 -58.18
CA VAL A 2 -17.66 -23.02 -58.25
C VAL A 2 -16.14 -23.23 -58.23
N PHE A 3 -15.51 -23.73 -57.15
CA PHE A 3 -15.54 -25.12 -56.70
C PHE A 3 -15.14 -25.31 -55.20
N LEU A 4 -15.97 -26.10 -54.50
CA LEU A 4 -15.75 -27.13 -53.45
C LEU A 4 -14.97 -26.79 -52.16
N GLU A 5 -15.58 -26.82 -50.97
CA GLU A 5 -16.05 -28.00 -50.16
C GLU A 5 -14.97 -29.06 -49.89
N ASN A 6 -14.61 -29.23 -48.61
CA ASN A 6 -14.54 -30.59 -48.08
C ASN A 6 -14.95 -30.65 -46.58
N LYS A 7 -16.02 -31.42 -46.36
CA LYS A 7 -16.61 -31.83 -45.08
C LYS A 7 -16.15 -33.25 -44.77
N THR A 8 -15.85 -33.51 -43.50
CA THR A 8 -16.05 -34.81 -42.83
C THR A 8 -16.47 -34.48 -41.39
N LYS A 9 -17.72 -34.68 -40.93
CA LYS A 9 -18.40 -35.96 -40.57
C LYS A 9 -17.42 -36.93 -39.91
N GLY A 10 -17.57 -37.42 -38.70
CA GLY A 10 -18.67 -37.53 -37.74
C GLY A 10 -18.28 -38.70 -36.84
N GLY A 11 -18.76 -38.76 -35.59
CA GLY A 11 -18.46 -39.91 -34.74
C GLY A 11 -18.79 -39.71 -33.28
N ASN A 12 -20.07 -39.90 -32.94
CA ASN A 12 -20.49 -40.26 -31.59
C ASN A 12 -19.75 -41.53 -31.17
N PHE A 13 -18.99 -41.47 -30.07
CA PHE A 13 -18.67 -42.66 -29.29
C PHE A 13 -18.92 -42.39 -27.82
N VAL A 14 -20.12 -42.78 -27.40
CA VAL A 14 -20.50 -43.03 -26.02
C VAL A 14 -19.49 -44.04 -25.45
N ARG A 15 -18.67 -43.62 -24.48
CA ARG A 15 -17.91 -44.55 -23.62
C ARG A 15 -18.55 -44.56 -22.24
N VAL A 16 -19.43 -45.54 -22.09
CA VAL A 16 -19.98 -46.06 -20.84
C VAL A 16 -19.03 -47.13 -20.30
N CYS A 17 -18.94 -47.23 -18.96
CA CYS A 17 -18.24 -48.24 -18.15
C CYS A 17 -16.70 -48.15 -18.18
N LEU A 18 -15.98 -48.09 -17.05
CA LEU A 18 -16.10 -48.96 -15.89
C LEU A 18 -15.51 -48.25 -14.65
N MET A 19 -16.34 -47.86 -13.68
CA MET A 19 -15.86 -47.53 -12.33
C MET A 19 -15.48 -48.84 -11.64
N VAL A 20 -14.18 -49.08 -11.52
CA VAL A 20 -13.64 -50.12 -10.63
C VAL A 20 -13.59 -49.51 -9.22
N LEU A 21 -14.63 -49.77 -8.45
CA LEU A 21 -14.73 -49.43 -7.03
C LEU A 21 -13.87 -50.43 -6.24
N ILE A 22 -12.59 -50.13 -6.05
CA ILE A 22 -11.76 -50.87 -5.09
C ILE A 22 -12.10 -50.34 -3.70
N LEU A 23 -13.00 -51.06 -3.02
CA LEU A 23 -13.16 -51.01 -1.57
C LEU A 23 -11.94 -51.69 -0.94
N THR A 24 -10.86 -50.93 -0.73
CA THR A 24 -9.87 -51.29 0.27
C THR A 24 -10.43 -50.88 1.63
N LEU A 25 -11.00 -51.87 2.34
CA LEU A 25 -11.24 -51.79 3.77
C LEU A 25 -9.89 -51.72 4.49
N SER A 26 -9.33 -50.51 4.56
CA SER A 26 -8.33 -50.16 5.55
C SER A 26 -9.03 -50.20 6.91
N ILE A 27 -8.98 -51.34 7.59
CA ILE A 27 -9.20 -51.39 9.05
C ILE A 27 -8.00 -50.68 9.67
N GLY A 28 -8.02 -49.35 9.61
CA GLY A 28 -7.16 -48.54 10.43
C GLY A 28 -7.58 -48.77 11.87
N ASN A 29 -6.66 -49.27 12.69
CA ASN A 29 -6.78 -49.23 14.14
C ASN A 29 -7.04 -47.78 14.56
N ILE A 30 -8.30 -47.38 14.66
CA ILE A 30 -8.71 -46.23 15.44
C ILE A 30 -8.51 -46.66 16.89
N VAL A 31 -7.26 -46.56 17.36
CA VAL A 31 -7.05 -46.28 18.78
C VAL A 31 -7.78 -44.97 18.98
N ALA A 32 -8.95 -45.03 19.60
CA ALA A 32 -9.67 -43.86 20.04
C ALA A 32 -8.74 -43.13 21.03
N GLN A 33 -7.88 -42.24 20.52
CA GLN A 33 -7.13 -41.32 21.36
C GLN A 33 -8.20 -40.56 22.15
N LYS A 34 -8.26 -40.85 23.45
CA LYS A 34 -9.13 -40.15 24.39
C LYS A 34 -8.91 -38.66 24.15
N LYS A 35 -9.91 -37.97 23.59
CA LYS A 35 -9.81 -36.53 23.33
C LYS A 35 -9.49 -35.86 24.67
N GLU A 36 -8.34 -35.20 24.76
CA GLU A 36 -7.91 -34.50 25.96
C GLU A 36 -9.04 -33.56 26.42
N SER A 37 -9.37 -33.60 27.70
CA SER A 37 -10.37 -32.74 28.33
C SER A 37 -9.92 -31.28 28.33
N LYS A 38 -10.86 -30.37 28.57
CA LYS A 38 -10.58 -28.93 28.71
C LYS A 38 -9.48 -28.68 29.74
N ASP A 39 -9.55 -29.34 30.89
CA ASP A 39 -8.59 -29.15 31.99
C ASP A 39 -7.21 -29.71 31.67
N GLU A 40 -7.16 -30.89 31.02
CA GLU A 40 -5.89 -31.49 30.57
C GLU A 40 -5.18 -30.58 29.55
N LEU A 41 -5.91 -30.07 28.55
CA LEU A 41 -5.33 -29.16 27.55
C LEU A 41 -4.90 -27.82 28.15
N PHE A 42 -5.75 -27.21 28.98
CA PHE A 42 -5.42 -25.95 29.66
C PHE A 42 -4.12 -26.08 30.48
N ASN A 43 -4.01 -27.14 31.29
CA ASN A 43 -2.82 -27.38 32.11
C ASN A 43 -1.57 -27.65 31.26
N LYS A 44 -1.71 -28.32 30.12
CA LYS A 44 -0.60 -28.59 29.20
C LYS A 44 -0.11 -27.33 28.51
N ILE A 45 -1.02 -26.46 28.05
CA ILE A 45 -0.68 -25.13 27.51
C ILE A 45 0.05 -24.30 28.59
N ALA A 46 -0.50 -24.23 29.81
CA ALA A 46 0.11 -23.48 30.91
C ALA A 46 1.52 -23.98 31.27
N LYS A 47 1.77 -25.29 31.24
CA LYS A 47 3.11 -25.85 31.48
C LYS A 47 4.11 -25.47 30.39
N LEU A 48 3.67 -25.41 29.13
CA LEU A 48 4.54 -25.05 28.01
C LEU A 48 4.91 -23.56 28.06
N THR A 49 3.97 -22.68 28.41
CA THR A 49 4.23 -21.23 28.52
C THR A 49 5.14 -20.85 29.68
N GLN A 50 5.18 -21.64 30.76
CA GLN A 50 6.07 -21.40 31.92
C GLN A 50 7.56 -21.53 31.59
N LYS A 51 7.92 -22.36 30.61
CA LYS A 51 9.32 -22.66 30.29
C LYS A 51 10.03 -21.53 29.52
N LYS A 52 9.28 -20.53 29.04
CA LYS A 52 9.77 -19.32 28.36
C LYS A 52 10.75 -19.57 27.19
N ASN A 53 10.76 -20.77 26.59
CA ASN A 53 11.53 -21.02 25.38
C ASN A 53 10.62 -20.87 24.13
N PRO A 54 11.18 -20.46 22.97
CA PRO A 54 10.37 -20.18 21.79
C PRO A 54 9.60 -21.39 21.24
N GLN A 55 10.19 -22.58 21.28
CA GLN A 55 9.62 -23.81 20.70
C GLN A 55 8.40 -24.29 21.49
N ASP A 56 8.50 -24.30 22.82
CA ASP A 56 7.38 -24.65 23.70
C ASP A 56 6.28 -23.57 23.63
N THR A 57 6.63 -22.30 23.44
CA THR A 57 5.63 -21.22 23.29
C THR A 57 4.88 -21.33 21.97
N GLU A 58 5.56 -21.65 20.86
CA GLU A 58 4.91 -21.95 19.57
C GLU A 58 4.00 -23.18 19.68
N LYS A 59 4.48 -24.25 20.34
CA LYS A 59 3.64 -25.43 20.60
C LYS A 59 2.41 -25.09 21.44
N ALA A 60 2.58 -24.27 22.48
CA ALA A 60 1.49 -23.78 23.30
C ALA A 60 0.48 -22.96 22.48
N TYR A 61 0.96 -22.13 21.54
CA TYR A 61 0.13 -21.37 20.62
C TYR A 61 -0.75 -22.27 19.74
N GLN A 62 -0.15 -23.25 19.06
CA GLN A 62 -0.91 -24.20 18.24
C GLN A 62 -1.96 -24.96 19.07
N MET A 63 -1.57 -25.44 20.25
CA MET A 63 -2.49 -26.07 21.20
C MET A 63 -3.59 -25.10 21.69
N GLY A 64 -3.26 -23.81 21.84
CA GLY A 64 -4.22 -22.76 22.19
C GLY A 64 -5.27 -22.55 21.10
N LYS A 65 -4.87 -22.54 19.82
CA LYS A 65 -5.80 -22.50 18.68
C LYS A 65 -6.75 -23.70 18.72
N ASP A 66 -6.21 -24.91 18.88
CA ASP A 66 -7.01 -26.14 18.98
C ASP A 66 -7.97 -26.10 20.18
N PHE A 67 -7.52 -25.57 21.31
CA PHE A 67 -8.35 -25.37 22.49
C PHE A 67 -9.52 -24.43 22.20
N LEU A 68 -9.27 -23.27 21.56
CA LEU A 68 -10.32 -22.30 21.23
C LEU A 68 -11.27 -22.82 20.16
N ALA A 69 -10.79 -23.60 19.19
CA ALA A 69 -11.67 -24.25 18.21
C ALA A 69 -12.68 -25.21 18.87
N ARG A 70 -12.30 -25.84 20.00
CA ARG A 70 -13.12 -26.83 20.71
C ARG A 70 -13.99 -26.24 21.81
N PHE A 71 -13.47 -25.27 22.56
CA PHE A 71 -14.07 -24.75 23.80
C PHE A 71 -14.30 -23.23 23.75
N GLY A 72 -13.96 -22.56 22.64
CA GLY A 72 -13.93 -21.09 22.54
C GLY A 72 -15.29 -20.39 22.65
N ASN A 73 -16.38 -21.14 22.51
CA ASN A 73 -17.75 -20.65 22.70
C ASN A 73 -18.16 -20.58 24.18
N GLU A 74 -17.39 -21.20 25.08
CA GLU A 74 -17.64 -21.11 26.52
C GLU A 74 -17.09 -19.77 27.07
N ASN A 75 -17.75 -19.24 28.10
CA ASN A 75 -17.35 -17.98 28.73
C ASN A 75 -16.83 -18.22 30.15
N ASP A 76 -15.83 -19.09 30.28
CA ASP A 76 -15.14 -19.34 31.53
C ASP A 76 -13.71 -18.79 31.54
N GLU A 77 -13.14 -18.68 32.75
CA GLU A 77 -11.83 -18.10 32.99
C GLU A 77 -10.70 -18.78 32.21
N LYS A 78 -10.76 -20.11 31.99
CA LYS A 78 -9.75 -20.84 31.23
C LYS A 78 -9.81 -20.45 29.76
N VAL A 79 -11.00 -20.36 29.18
CA VAL A 79 -11.19 -19.91 27.80
C VAL A 79 -10.69 -18.49 27.61
N GLN A 80 -11.02 -17.58 28.53
CA GLN A 80 -10.53 -16.20 28.49
C GLN A 80 -8.99 -16.15 28.54
N LYS A 81 -8.36 -16.89 29.46
CA LYS A 81 -6.89 -16.96 29.56
C LYS A 81 -6.23 -17.49 28.28
N ILE A 82 -6.79 -18.53 27.66
CA ILE A 82 -6.25 -19.06 26.40
C ILE A 82 -6.48 -18.06 25.25
N ARG A 83 -7.63 -17.39 25.20
CA ARG A 83 -7.93 -16.35 24.19
C ARG A 83 -6.94 -15.20 24.29
N ASP A 84 -6.68 -14.70 25.50
CA ASP A 84 -5.70 -13.64 25.74
C ASP A 84 -4.29 -14.08 25.38
N PHE A 85 -3.90 -15.31 25.73
CA PHE A 85 -2.60 -15.86 25.33
C PHE A 85 -2.44 -15.93 23.81
N VAL A 86 -3.41 -16.50 23.09
CA VAL A 86 -3.38 -16.62 21.62
C VAL A 86 -3.36 -15.24 20.95
N LYS A 87 -4.15 -14.28 21.45
CA LYS A 87 -4.13 -12.89 20.98
C LYS A 87 -2.76 -12.24 21.17
N ASN A 88 -2.22 -12.29 22.38
CA ASN A 88 -0.94 -11.67 22.70
C ASN A 88 0.22 -12.33 21.95
N TYR A 89 0.16 -13.64 21.75
CA TYR A 89 1.16 -14.37 20.98
C TYR A 89 1.22 -13.89 19.53
N ARG A 90 0.07 -13.83 18.84
CA ARG A 90 -0.01 -13.37 17.45
C ARG A 90 0.49 -11.94 17.31
N LEU A 91 0.06 -11.04 18.19
CA LEU A 91 0.50 -9.64 18.15
C LEU A 91 2.02 -9.52 18.38
N ALA A 92 2.58 -10.29 19.32
CA ALA A 92 4.02 -10.31 19.55
C ALA A 92 4.79 -10.83 18.33
N LYS A 93 4.31 -11.90 17.68
CA LYS A 93 4.92 -12.46 16.47
C LYS A 93 4.76 -11.54 15.25
N PHE A 94 3.62 -10.90 15.10
CA PHE A 94 3.40 -9.85 14.12
C PHE A 94 4.46 -8.75 14.23
N ASN A 95 4.63 -8.19 15.43
CA ASN A 95 5.61 -7.12 15.68
C ASN A 95 7.06 -7.61 15.52
N GLU A 96 7.38 -8.81 16.00
CA GLU A 96 8.69 -9.42 15.82
C GLU A 96 9.03 -9.58 14.33
N SER A 97 8.10 -10.08 13.53
CA SER A 97 8.26 -10.28 12.09
C SER A 97 8.49 -8.96 11.35
N LEU A 98 7.74 -7.90 11.69
CA LEU A 98 7.97 -6.56 11.13
C LEU A 98 9.36 -6.02 11.47
N ASN A 99 9.77 -6.13 12.74
CA ASN A 99 11.10 -5.68 13.19
C ASN A 99 12.25 -6.42 12.49
N GLN A 100 12.04 -7.70 12.15
CA GLN A 100 13.00 -8.53 11.42
C GLN A 100 12.87 -8.42 9.89
N LEU A 101 11.97 -7.57 9.39
CA LEU A 101 11.65 -7.42 7.96
C LEU A 101 11.21 -8.76 7.30
N LYS A 102 10.59 -9.64 8.09
CA LYS A 102 9.93 -10.89 7.69
C LYS A 102 8.47 -10.60 7.34
N VAL A 103 8.28 -9.87 6.24
CA VAL A 103 6.99 -9.25 5.92
C VAL A 103 5.94 -10.29 5.53
N ALA A 104 6.31 -11.40 4.90
CA ALA A 104 5.37 -12.48 4.60
C ALA A 104 4.74 -13.04 5.89
N GLU A 105 5.57 -13.35 6.89
CA GLU A 105 5.13 -13.86 8.19
C GLU A 105 4.32 -12.81 8.95
N ALA A 106 4.69 -11.53 8.88
CA ALA A 106 3.89 -10.45 9.46
C ALA A 106 2.50 -10.37 8.80
N TYR A 107 2.42 -10.53 7.48
CA TYR A 107 1.14 -10.54 6.76
C TYR A 107 0.26 -11.72 7.14
N ASP A 108 0.83 -12.90 7.36
CA ASP A 108 0.09 -14.07 7.82
C ASP A 108 -0.50 -13.85 9.22
N TYR A 109 0.30 -13.41 10.20
CA TYR A 109 -0.20 -13.09 11.53
C TYR A 109 -1.20 -11.92 11.52
N GLY A 110 -0.94 -10.88 10.74
CA GLY A 110 -1.82 -9.73 10.60
C GLY A 110 -3.20 -10.12 10.06
N LYS A 111 -3.25 -10.99 9.04
CA LYS A 111 -4.52 -11.52 8.50
C LYS A 111 -5.28 -12.35 9.54
N GLU A 112 -4.58 -13.17 10.33
CA GLU A 112 -5.22 -13.92 11.42
C GLU A 112 -5.84 -12.98 12.48
N ILE A 113 -5.16 -11.87 12.81
CA ILE A 113 -5.68 -10.87 13.76
C ILE A 113 -6.90 -10.14 13.15
N LEU A 114 -6.79 -9.67 11.91
CA LEU A 114 -7.85 -8.92 11.23
C LEU A 114 -9.09 -9.77 10.90
N ALA A 115 -8.96 -11.11 10.86
CA ALA A 115 -10.11 -11.99 10.73
C ALA A 115 -11.02 -11.96 11.98
N GLU A 116 -10.45 -11.71 13.17
CA GLU A 116 -11.18 -11.58 14.43
C GLU A 116 -11.54 -10.13 14.76
N ASP A 117 -10.65 -9.19 14.43
CA ASP A 117 -10.82 -7.76 14.65
C ASP A 117 -10.50 -6.98 13.36
N PRO A 118 -11.45 -6.90 12.40
CA PRO A 118 -11.24 -6.21 11.12
C PRO A 118 -10.97 -4.71 11.25
N GLU A 119 -11.17 -4.15 12.45
CA GLU A 119 -11.03 -2.73 12.74
C GLU A 119 -9.79 -2.44 13.59
N ASP A 120 -8.90 -3.42 13.78
CA ASP A 120 -7.59 -3.23 14.42
C ASP A 120 -6.69 -2.35 13.54
N SER A 121 -6.83 -1.04 13.75
CA SER A 121 -6.11 -0.01 13.01
C SER A 121 -4.61 -0.02 13.28
N TYR A 122 -4.14 -0.67 14.37
CA TYR A 122 -2.70 -0.84 14.60
C TYR A 122 -2.13 -1.84 13.60
N VAL A 123 -2.82 -2.96 13.38
CA VAL A 123 -2.39 -4.00 12.45
C VAL A 123 -2.47 -3.52 11.00
N THR A 124 -3.56 -2.86 10.58
CA THR A 124 -3.65 -2.32 9.20
C THR A 124 -2.54 -1.31 8.92
N MET A 125 -2.28 -0.40 9.86
CA MET A 125 -1.23 0.62 9.72
C MET A 125 0.16 -0.02 9.56
N ASN A 126 0.46 -1.01 10.41
CA ASN A 126 1.77 -1.66 10.43
C ASN A 126 1.98 -2.65 9.27
N LEU A 127 0.93 -3.27 8.73
CA LEU A 127 1.01 -4.06 7.49
C LEU A 127 1.33 -3.17 6.28
N ALA A 128 0.66 -2.02 6.18
CA ALA A 128 0.94 -1.03 5.14
C ALA A 128 2.40 -0.57 5.20
N TYR A 129 2.84 -0.15 6.39
CA TYR A 129 4.21 0.30 6.63
C TYR A 129 5.25 -0.80 6.40
N GLY A 130 4.99 -2.03 6.84
CA GLY A 130 5.89 -3.17 6.66
C GLY A 130 6.18 -3.47 5.19
N GLY A 131 5.15 -3.45 4.32
CA GLY A 131 5.38 -3.63 2.89
C GLY A 131 6.15 -2.46 2.25
N TYR A 132 5.93 -1.22 2.73
CA TYR A 132 6.77 -0.09 2.33
C TYR A 132 8.23 -0.25 2.76
N GLU A 133 8.50 -0.67 4.00
CA GLU A 133 9.86 -0.90 4.49
C GLU A 133 10.59 -1.97 3.66
N LEU A 134 9.89 -3.03 3.28
CA LEU A 134 10.44 -4.07 2.40
C LEU A 134 10.81 -3.48 1.04
N TYR A 135 9.92 -2.70 0.43
CA TYR A 135 10.20 -2.02 -0.83
C TYR A 135 11.38 -1.03 -0.68
N SER A 136 11.37 -0.18 0.33
CA SER A 136 12.40 0.84 0.53
C SER A 136 13.78 0.22 0.73
N LYS A 137 13.88 -0.91 1.43
CA LYS A 137 15.18 -1.54 1.77
C LYS A 137 15.66 -2.56 0.74
N LYS A 138 14.74 -3.25 0.06
CA LYS A 138 15.07 -4.38 -0.84
C LYS A 138 14.55 -4.23 -2.26
N GLN A 139 13.84 -3.13 -2.57
CA GLN A 139 13.14 -2.91 -3.84
C GLN A 139 12.13 -4.02 -4.17
N ASP A 140 11.65 -4.72 -3.15
CA ASP A 140 10.72 -5.83 -3.29
C ASP A 140 9.28 -5.31 -3.15
N LYS A 141 8.51 -5.44 -4.24
CA LYS A 141 7.12 -4.98 -4.37
C LYS A 141 6.09 -6.10 -4.14
N THR A 142 6.50 -7.26 -3.61
CA THR A 142 5.63 -8.44 -3.43
C THR A 142 4.30 -8.11 -2.72
N PHE A 143 4.33 -7.19 -1.74
CA PHE A 143 3.16 -6.80 -0.96
C PHE A 143 2.59 -5.41 -1.32
N ALA A 144 2.96 -4.84 -2.46
CA ALA A 144 2.59 -3.46 -2.81
C ALA A 144 1.07 -3.24 -2.84
N SER A 145 0.32 -4.15 -3.48
CA SER A 145 -1.14 -4.03 -3.62
C SER A 145 -1.84 -4.11 -2.26
N GLU A 146 -1.47 -5.08 -1.44
CA GLU A 146 -2.03 -5.25 -0.10
C GLU A 146 -1.64 -4.10 0.83
N SER A 147 -0.41 -3.58 0.74
CA SER A 147 0.01 -2.38 1.48
C SER A 147 -0.86 -1.17 1.15
N VAL A 148 -1.21 -0.96 -0.13
CA VAL A 148 -2.12 0.12 -0.54
C VAL A 148 -3.50 -0.07 0.10
N ASN A 149 -4.03 -1.30 0.08
CA ASN A 149 -5.35 -1.60 0.66
C ASN A 149 -5.36 -1.37 2.17
N TYR A 150 -4.36 -1.85 2.90
CA TYR A 150 -4.26 -1.63 4.34
C TYR A 150 -4.01 -0.16 4.70
N ALA A 151 -3.27 0.59 3.89
CA ALA A 151 -3.09 2.03 4.10
C ALA A 151 -4.42 2.78 3.94
N ARG A 152 -5.22 2.45 2.92
CA ARG A 152 -6.57 3.02 2.73
C ARG A 152 -7.49 2.66 3.90
N GLN A 153 -7.53 1.39 4.29
CA GLN A 153 -8.31 0.92 5.44
C GLN A 153 -7.91 1.65 6.73
N THR A 154 -6.61 1.86 6.96
CA THR A 154 -6.11 2.63 8.12
C THR A 154 -6.65 4.06 8.11
N LEU A 155 -6.58 4.75 6.98
CA LEU A 155 -7.10 6.12 6.85
C LEU A 155 -8.62 6.17 7.08
N GLU A 156 -9.37 5.18 6.61
CA GLU A 156 -10.82 5.06 6.85
C GLU A 156 -11.15 4.81 8.32
N LEU A 157 -10.39 3.93 9.00
CA LEU A 157 -10.55 3.67 10.43
C LEU A 157 -10.24 4.93 11.25
N PHE A 158 -9.17 5.64 10.91
CA PHE A 158 -8.81 6.90 11.58
C PHE A 158 -9.89 7.97 11.38
N ALA A 159 -10.47 8.08 10.18
CA ALA A 159 -11.57 9.00 9.92
C ALA A 159 -12.81 8.70 10.79
N LYS A 160 -13.02 7.42 11.16
CA LYS A 160 -14.08 6.96 12.07
C LYS A 160 -13.68 6.99 13.55
N GLN A 161 -12.55 7.62 13.90
CA GLN A 161 -12.00 7.66 15.27
C GLN A 161 -11.68 6.27 15.85
N LYS A 162 -11.49 5.25 14.99
CA LYS A 162 -10.97 3.93 15.37
C LYS A 162 -9.46 3.99 15.27
N LEU A 163 -8.85 4.56 16.32
CA LEU A 163 -7.43 4.81 16.42
C LEU A 163 -6.72 3.70 17.21
N PRO A 164 -5.45 3.41 16.90
CA PRO A 164 -4.68 2.46 17.69
C PRO A 164 -4.35 3.09 19.05
N LYS A 165 -4.04 2.25 20.04
CA LYS A 165 -3.59 2.74 21.36
C LYS A 165 -2.25 3.48 21.28
N ALA A 166 -1.42 3.13 20.31
CA ALA A 166 -0.13 3.73 20.03
C ALA A 166 0.09 3.78 18.52
N PHE A 167 0.82 4.79 18.06
CA PHE A 167 1.09 5.02 16.63
C PHE A 167 2.44 4.44 16.17
N ASP A 168 3.14 3.68 17.03
CA ASP A 168 4.44 3.12 16.70
C ASP A 168 4.42 2.40 15.32
N PRO A 169 5.44 2.64 14.48
CA PRO A 169 6.68 3.38 14.77
C PRO A 169 6.58 4.91 14.57
N PHE A 170 5.39 5.45 14.29
CA PHE A 170 5.15 6.87 14.13
C PHE A 170 4.93 7.57 15.48
N LYS A 171 5.34 8.83 15.58
CA LYS A 171 5.26 9.60 16.84
C LYS A 171 3.86 10.14 17.12
N SER A 172 2.99 10.18 16.12
CA SER A 172 1.65 10.77 16.24
C SER A 172 0.69 10.27 15.15
N GLU A 173 -0.60 10.54 15.36
CA GLU A 173 -1.64 10.34 14.35
C GLU A 173 -1.35 11.08 13.04
N ASN A 174 -0.87 12.32 13.11
CA ASN A 174 -0.53 13.11 11.93
C ASN A 174 0.62 12.48 11.13
N GLU A 175 1.65 11.97 11.83
CA GLU A 175 2.76 11.28 11.17
C GLU A 175 2.29 9.97 10.53
N ALA A 176 1.46 9.19 11.22
CA ALA A 176 0.85 7.99 10.66
C ALA A 176 -0.01 8.31 9.42
N LYS A 177 -0.89 9.33 9.47
CA LYS A 177 -1.71 9.76 8.32
C LYS A 177 -0.85 10.19 7.14
N ALA A 178 0.17 11.01 7.38
CA ALA A 178 1.11 11.44 6.33
C ALA A 178 1.76 10.22 5.67
N PHE A 179 2.23 9.27 6.49
CA PHE A 179 2.89 8.08 6.00
C PHE A 179 1.94 7.14 5.25
N MET A 180 0.70 6.94 5.71
CA MET A 180 -0.27 6.10 4.99
C MET A 180 -0.59 6.69 3.60
N ASN A 181 -0.76 8.01 3.49
CA ASN A 181 -0.92 8.65 2.18
C ASN A 181 0.35 8.45 1.33
N TYR A 182 1.54 8.60 1.91
CA TYR A 182 2.82 8.40 1.22
C TYR A 182 3.02 6.97 0.71
N VAL A 183 2.63 5.94 1.48
CA VAL A 183 2.68 4.53 1.07
C VAL A 183 1.78 4.28 -0.13
N ILE A 184 0.54 4.78 -0.09
CA ILE A 184 -0.40 4.66 -1.21
C ILE A 184 0.19 5.32 -2.45
N ALA A 185 0.67 6.55 -2.32
CA ALA A 185 1.25 7.31 -3.43
C ALA A 185 2.45 6.59 -4.05
N THR A 186 3.37 6.11 -3.22
CA THR A 186 4.60 5.40 -3.64
C THR A 186 4.26 4.21 -4.53
N PHE A 187 3.35 3.33 -4.09
CA PHE A 187 3.00 2.13 -4.84
C PHE A 187 2.07 2.39 -6.05
N LEU A 188 1.38 3.53 -6.10
CA LEU A 188 0.58 3.93 -7.26
C LEU A 188 1.36 4.69 -8.33
N THR A 189 2.58 5.17 -8.06
CA THR A 189 3.36 6.00 -9.01
C THR A 189 3.46 5.39 -10.41
N ASP A 190 3.67 4.07 -10.49
CA ASP A 190 3.87 3.38 -11.77
C ASP A 190 2.57 2.97 -12.47
N THR A 191 1.44 2.96 -11.76
CA THR A 191 0.17 2.36 -12.23
C THR A 191 -0.97 3.36 -12.35
N ASN A 192 -1.01 4.36 -11.46
CA ASN A 192 -1.99 5.43 -11.45
C ASN A 192 -1.35 6.74 -10.95
N LEU A 193 -0.53 7.36 -11.79
CA LEU A 193 0.25 8.56 -11.45
C LEU A 193 -0.63 9.73 -10.98
N LYS A 194 -1.84 9.89 -11.55
CA LYS A 194 -2.79 10.94 -11.13
C LYS A 194 -3.23 10.74 -9.68
N GLU A 195 -3.62 9.52 -9.33
CA GLU A 195 -4.01 9.20 -7.96
C GLU A 195 -2.81 9.28 -7.00
N ALA A 196 -1.64 8.81 -7.44
CA ALA A 196 -0.40 8.94 -6.67
C ALA A 196 -0.09 10.40 -6.32
N ALA A 197 -0.17 11.33 -7.29
CA ALA A 197 0.06 12.76 -7.05
C ALA A 197 -0.91 13.35 -6.02
N ASN A 198 -2.19 12.97 -6.04
CA ASN A 198 -3.17 13.39 -5.03
C ASN A 198 -2.80 12.87 -3.63
N TYR A 199 -2.39 11.60 -3.51
CA TYR A 199 -1.96 11.06 -2.23
C TYR A 199 -0.63 11.66 -1.74
N PHE A 200 0.34 11.94 -2.60
CA PHE A 200 1.54 12.71 -2.22
C PHE A 200 1.15 14.10 -1.71
N TYR A 201 0.24 14.78 -2.40
CA TYR A 201 -0.26 16.09 -1.97
C TYR A 201 -0.89 16.03 -0.57
N ARG A 202 -1.73 15.02 -0.30
CA ARG A 202 -2.30 14.78 1.03
C ARG A 202 -1.23 14.50 2.09
N ALA A 203 -0.21 13.72 1.74
CA ALA A 203 0.88 13.37 2.66
C ALA A 203 1.67 14.61 3.13
N ILE A 204 1.93 15.57 2.24
CA ILE A 204 2.69 16.79 2.56
C ILE A 204 1.86 17.87 3.29
N GLN A 205 0.54 17.68 3.49
CA GLN A 205 -0.27 18.62 4.27
C GLN A 205 0.05 18.58 5.76
N PHE A 206 0.65 17.49 6.25
CA PHE A 206 1.03 17.33 7.65
C PHE A 206 2.46 17.82 7.88
N ASP A 207 2.73 18.57 8.95
CA ASP A 207 4.10 18.97 9.34
C ASP A 207 4.90 17.78 9.90
N THR A 208 5.42 16.98 8.98
CA THR A 208 6.12 15.71 9.24
C THR A 208 7.39 15.63 8.41
N ILE A 209 8.18 14.55 8.60
CA ILE A 209 9.35 14.29 7.77
C ILE A 209 9.01 14.16 6.27
N ILE A 210 7.79 13.69 5.94
CA ILE A 210 7.35 13.56 4.54
C ILE A 210 7.22 14.92 3.86
N LYS A 211 6.67 15.94 4.56
CA LYS A 211 6.60 17.32 4.05
C LYS A 211 7.97 17.94 3.80
N ARG A 212 8.98 17.47 4.54
CA ARG A 212 10.38 17.88 4.43
C ARG A 212 11.19 17.01 3.48
N SER A 213 10.56 16.03 2.83
CA SER A 213 11.18 15.24 1.78
C SER A 213 10.91 15.85 0.41
N SER A 214 11.90 15.88 -0.47
CA SER A 214 11.79 16.42 -1.82
C SER A 214 11.00 15.51 -2.77
N TYR A 215 11.00 14.20 -2.52
CA TYR A 215 10.45 13.20 -3.44
C TYR A 215 8.94 13.37 -3.73
N PRO A 216 8.04 13.61 -2.74
CA PRO A 216 6.63 13.89 -3.02
C PRO A 216 6.42 15.03 -4.02
N TYR A 217 7.19 16.12 -3.88
CA TYR A 217 7.06 17.30 -4.74
C TYR A 217 7.54 16.99 -6.15
N TYR A 218 8.65 16.25 -6.29
CA TYR A 218 9.11 15.75 -7.59
C TYR A 218 8.06 14.85 -8.25
N ALA A 219 7.48 13.89 -7.52
CA ALA A 219 6.48 12.98 -8.07
C ALA A 219 5.22 13.73 -8.56
N ILE A 220 4.80 14.77 -7.84
CA ILE A 220 3.70 15.66 -8.28
C ILE A 220 4.12 16.46 -9.52
N ALA A 221 5.35 16.95 -9.60
CA ALA A 221 5.87 17.64 -10.78
C ALA A 221 5.87 16.71 -12.02
N PHE A 222 6.30 15.47 -11.85
CA PHE A 222 6.29 14.44 -12.88
C PHE A 222 4.88 14.10 -13.36
N TYR A 223 3.89 14.10 -12.45
CA TYR A 223 2.48 14.00 -12.83
C TYR A 223 2.06 15.14 -13.76
N TYR A 224 2.39 16.39 -13.43
CA TYR A 224 2.05 17.53 -14.30
C TYR A 224 2.75 17.44 -15.66
N GLU A 225 3.98 16.92 -15.71
CA GLU A 225 4.68 16.68 -16.97
C GLU A 225 3.91 15.69 -17.86
N LYS A 226 3.48 14.54 -17.30
CA LYS A 226 2.68 13.56 -18.03
C LYS A 226 1.29 14.06 -18.40
N LEU A 227 0.68 14.87 -17.55
CA LEU A 227 -0.57 15.52 -17.89
C LEU A 227 -0.40 16.49 -19.05
N TYR A 228 0.65 17.33 -19.04
CA TYR A 228 0.95 18.24 -20.13
C TYR A 228 1.19 17.49 -21.45
N GLU A 229 1.97 16.41 -21.43
CA GLU A 229 2.21 15.55 -22.60
C GLU A 229 0.92 14.99 -23.20
N SER A 230 -0.08 14.66 -22.36
CA SER A 230 -1.39 14.19 -22.82
C SER A 230 -2.23 15.34 -23.37
N GLU A 231 -2.35 16.43 -22.62
CA GLU A 231 -3.22 17.56 -22.96
C GLU A 231 -2.73 18.30 -24.22
N VAL A 232 -1.43 18.35 -24.47
CA VAL A 232 -0.90 18.95 -25.71
C VAL A 232 -1.23 18.11 -26.95
N LYS A 233 -1.33 16.78 -26.81
CA LYS A 233 -1.77 15.89 -27.91
C LYS A 233 -3.25 16.15 -28.21
N ASP A 234 -4.08 16.24 -27.17
CA ASP A 234 -5.51 16.54 -27.31
C ASP A 234 -5.73 17.94 -27.90
N PHE A 235 -4.94 18.92 -27.46
CA PHE A 235 -4.95 20.27 -28.02
C PHE A 235 -4.66 20.26 -29.52
N ARG A 236 -3.58 19.59 -29.94
CA ARG A 236 -3.20 19.47 -31.36
C ARG A 236 -4.27 18.73 -32.17
N ALA A 237 -4.88 17.70 -31.62
CA ALA A 237 -5.96 16.97 -32.29
C ALA A 237 -7.21 17.83 -32.50
N LYS A 238 -7.56 18.68 -31.53
CA LYS A 238 -8.74 19.56 -31.58
C LYS A 238 -8.52 20.81 -32.45
N HIS A 239 -7.34 21.42 -32.36
CA HIS A 239 -7.08 22.76 -32.90
C HIS A 239 -5.98 22.82 -33.96
N GLY A 240 -5.23 21.74 -34.21
CA GLY A 240 -4.04 21.77 -35.07
C GLY A 240 -4.27 22.11 -36.54
N ASN A 241 -5.51 21.99 -37.03
CA ASN A 241 -5.90 22.39 -38.39
C ASN A 241 -6.59 23.76 -38.45
N LYS A 242 -6.77 24.44 -37.31
CA LYS A 242 -7.38 25.77 -37.27
C LYS A 242 -6.36 26.83 -37.63
N LEU A 243 -6.74 27.71 -38.56
CA LEU A 243 -5.93 28.86 -38.98
C LEU A 243 -6.25 30.12 -38.18
N ILE A 244 -7.38 30.16 -37.48
CA ILE A 244 -7.85 31.29 -36.69
C ILE A 244 -8.15 30.79 -35.28
N GLU A 245 -7.56 31.47 -34.30
CA GLU A 245 -7.77 31.22 -32.89
C GLU A 245 -9.20 31.61 -32.47
N ASP A 246 -9.87 30.73 -31.73
CA ASP A 246 -11.20 30.97 -31.15
C ASP A 246 -11.17 30.88 -29.62
N GLU A 247 -12.30 31.19 -28.97
CA GLU A 247 -12.40 31.15 -27.50
C GLU A 247 -12.12 29.77 -26.91
N ALA A 248 -12.46 28.70 -27.63
CA ALA A 248 -12.20 27.34 -27.18
C ALA A 248 -10.70 27.02 -27.22
N MET A 249 -9.99 27.44 -28.27
CA MET A 249 -8.54 27.32 -28.37
C MET A 249 -7.85 28.09 -27.24
N LYS A 250 -8.23 29.35 -27.00
CA LYS A 250 -7.69 30.17 -25.89
C LYS A 250 -7.85 29.49 -24.53
N LYS A 251 -9.04 28.95 -24.27
CA LYS A 251 -9.33 28.24 -23.01
C LYS A 251 -8.44 27.01 -22.83
N ASP A 252 -8.23 26.23 -23.89
CA ASP A 252 -7.37 25.05 -23.82
C ASP A 252 -5.88 25.46 -23.69
N GLU A 253 -5.44 26.56 -24.33
CA GLU A 253 -4.10 27.13 -24.12
C GLU A 253 -3.87 27.61 -22.68
N GLU A 254 -4.85 28.29 -22.10
CA GLU A 254 -4.81 28.71 -20.69
C GLU A 254 -4.68 27.49 -19.76
N LYS A 255 -5.40 26.41 -20.04
CA LYS A 255 -5.28 25.15 -19.28
C LYS A 255 -3.85 24.59 -19.38
N LEU A 256 -3.27 24.54 -20.57
CA LEU A 256 -1.87 24.11 -20.76
C LEU A 256 -0.91 25.01 -19.99
N GLY A 257 -1.10 26.33 -20.04
CA GLY A 257 -0.32 27.30 -19.28
C GLY A 257 -0.39 27.06 -17.77
N LYS A 258 -1.60 26.82 -17.23
CA LYS A 258 -1.80 26.49 -15.80
C LYS A 258 -1.07 25.22 -15.41
N ILE A 259 -1.13 24.15 -16.22
CA ILE A 259 -0.41 22.89 -15.93
C ILE A 259 1.09 23.15 -15.83
N ILE A 260 1.66 23.93 -16.75
CA ILE A 260 3.09 24.29 -16.72
C ILE A 260 3.41 25.12 -15.47
N ASP A 261 2.58 26.09 -15.11
CA ASP A 261 2.78 26.91 -13.92
C ASP A 261 2.76 26.04 -12.63
N ARG A 262 1.88 25.02 -12.56
CA ARG A 262 1.87 24.02 -11.47
C ARG A 262 3.10 23.11 -11.46
N MET A 263 3.55 22.67 -12.63
CA MET A 263 4.78 21.88 -12.81
C MET A 263 6.01 22.64 -12.30
N ILE A 264 6.12 23.93 -12.64
CA ILE A 264 7.19 24.82 -12.18
C ILE A 264 7.18 24.94 -10.66
N ASP A 265 6.02 25.20 -10.05
CA ASP A 265 5.89 25.28 -8.57
C ASP A 265 6.38 23.98 -7.91
N ALA A 266 5.88 22.82 -8.36
CA ALA A 266 6.22 21.53 -7.78
C ALA A 266 7.72 21.19 -7.92
N TYR A 267 8.33 21.44 -9.09
CA TYR A 267 9.77 21.27 -9.28
C TYR A 267 10.59 22.24 -8.42
N ALA A 268 10.18 23.51 -8.33
CA ALA A 268 10.85 24.49 -7.48
C ALA A 268 10.86 24.05 -6.01
N ARG A 269 9.75 23.50 -5.51
CA ARG A 269 9.69 22.92 -4.15
C ARG A 269 10.61 21.72 -4.00
N ALA A 270 10.60 20.80 -4.96
CA ALA A 270 11.47 19.62 -4.95
C ALA A 270 12.95 20.03 -4.88
N VAL A 271 13.37 20.97 -5.74
CA VAL A 271 14.73 21.53 -5.76
C VAL A 271 15.04 22.20 -4.44
N LYS A 272 14.19 23.11 -3.95
CA LYS A 272 14.42 23.86 -2.71
C LYS A 272 14.57 22.94 -1.50
N ILE A 273 13.69 21.96 -1.35
CA ILE A 273 13.72 21.02 -0.23
C ILE A 273 14.94 20.10 -0.33
N SER A 274 15.26 19.63 -1.53
CA SER A 274 16.42 18.75 -1.73
C SER A 274 17.74 19.42 -1.33
N GLN A 275 17.83 20.76 -1.27
CA GLN A 275 19.03 21.48 -0.79
C GLN A 275 19.40 21.10 0.64
N ALA A 276 18.40 20.83 1.49
CA ALA A 276 18.58 20.42 2.87
C ALA A 276 18.76 18.89 3.04
N GLU A 277 18.49 18.10 1.99
CA GLU A 277 18.68 16.65 1.99
C GLU A 277 20.12 16.29 1.61
N ALA A 278 20.88 15.79 2.58
CA ALA A 278 22.22 15.30 2.34
C ALA A 278 22.19 14.08 1.39
N GLY A 279 23.06 14.09 0.37
CA GLY A 279 23.22 12.95 -0.53
C GLY A 279 22.12 12.76 -1.58
N ASN A 280 21.21 13.72 -1.76
CA ASN A 280 20.22 13.66 -2.85
C ASN A 280 20.92 13.87 -4.20
N THR A 281 21.13 12.78 -4.94
CA THR A 281 21.80 12.76 -6.25
C THR A 281 20.92 13.27 -7.40
N ALA A 282 19.61 13.36 -7.20
CA ALA A 282 18.65 13.79 -8.22
C ALA A 282 18.47 15.32 -8.28
N ARG A 283 18.98 16.06 -7.29
CA ARG A 283 18.86 17.52 -7.19
C ARG A 283 19.23 18.26 -8.48
N GLU A 284 20.40 17.97 -9.04
CA GLU A 284 20.88 18.68 -10.23
C GLU A 284 20.01 18.39 -11.46
N GLU A 285 19.54 17.15 -11.59
CA GLU A 285 18.63 16.77 -12.66
C GLU A 285 17.28 17.47 -12.54
N TRP A 286 16.72 17.54 -11.33
CA TRP A 286 15.48 18.28 -11.09
C TRP A 286 15.64 19.78 -11.32
N LYS A 287 16.79 20.36 -10.94
CA LYS A 287 17.09 21.77 -11.22
C LYS A 287 17.21 22.02 -12.72
N ARG A 288 17.89 21.14 -13.46
CA ARG A 288 17.96 21.21 -14.93
C ARG A 288 16.56 21.17 -15.54
N ARG A 289 15.72 20.22 -15.12
CA ARG A 289 14.35 20.09 -15.64
C ARG A 289 13.50 21.32 -15.32
N LEU A 290 13.59 21.84 -14.10
CA LEU A 290 12.94 23.09 -13.71
C LEU A 290 13.35 24.26 -14.61
N THR A 291 14.64 24.42 -14.87
CA THR A 291 15.15 25.49 -15.73
C THR A 291 14.60 25.39 -17.15
N GLU A 292 14.53 24.19 -17.71
CA GLU A 292 13.96 23.95 -19.04
C GLU A 292 12.48 24.36 -19.11
N VAL A 293 11.69 23.89 -18.16
CA VAL A 293 10.25 24.19 -18.10
C VAL A 293 10.01 25.67 -17.83
N TYR A 294 10.80 26.28 -16.95
CA TYR A 294 10.72 27.71 -16.64
C TYR A 294 11.03 28.56 -17.88
N LYS A 295 12.12 28.26 -18.59
CA LYS A 295 12.45 28.92 -19.87
C LYS A 295 11.35 28.76 -20.89
N PHE A 296 10.83 27.55 -21.04
CA PHE A 296 9.74 27.29 -21.97
C PHE A 296 8.52 28.17 -21.66
N ARG A 297 8.19 28.36 -20.38
CA ARG A 297 7.04 29.15 -19.95
C ARG A 297 7.27 30.66 -19.98
N LYS A 298 8.44 31.12 -19.53
CA LYS A 298 8.76 32.53 -19.27
C LYS A 298 9.66 33.17 -20.33
N GLN A 299 10.23 32.37 -21.23
CA GLN A 299 11.18 32.79 -22.27
C GLN A 299 12.47 33.43 -21.71
N THR A 300 12.77 33.19 -20.43
CA THR A 300 13.93 33.71 -19.70
C THR A 300 14.25 32.81 -18.51
N GLU A 301 15.45 32.92 -17.94
CA GLU A 301 15.79 32.38 -16.62
C GLU A 301 15.66 33.41 -15.50
N SER A 302 15.49 34.69 -15.85
CA SER A 302 15.40 35.77 -14.87
C SER A 302 14.25 35.49 -13.88
N GLY A 303 14.55 35.58 -12.58
CA GLY A 303 13.60 35.30 -11.49
C GLY A 303 13.48 33.82 -11.09
N LEU A 304 14.18 32.88 -11.73
CA LEU A 304 14.13 31.47 -11.38
C LEU A 304 14.70 31.19 -9.98
N GLU A 305 15.86 31.77 -9.64
CA GLU A 305 16.46 31.58 -8.30
C GLU A 305 15.60 32.23 -7.21
N ASP A 306 14.99 33.38 -7.49
CA ASP A 306 14.04 34.03 -6.57
C ASP A 306 12.81 33.15 -6.33
N LEU A 307 12.28 32.51 -7.40
CA LEU A 307 11.21 31.54 -7.27
C LEU A 307 11.63 30.38 -6.36
N ILE A 308 12.76 29.73 -6.63
CA ILE A 308 13.24 28.58 -5.84
C ILE A 308 13.39 28.97 -4.36
N ASN A 309 13.92 30.17 -4.08
CA ASN A 309 14.13 30.62 -2.71
C ASN A 309 12.85 30.95 -1.96
N ASN A 310 11.78 31.35 -2.66
CA ASN A 310 10.53 31.81 -2.04
C ASN A 310 9.35 30.84 -2.19
N VAL A 311 9.48 29.76 -2.96
CA VAL A 311 8.35 28.85 -3.27
C VAL A 311 7.73 28.20 -2.03
N LEU A 312 8.50 27.99 -0.96
CA LEU A 312 7.99 27.41 0.28
C LEU A 312 7.19 28.39 1.15
N ASN A 313 7.17 29.68 0.79
CA ASN A 313 6.37 30.70 1.48
C ASN A 313 4.90 30.68 1.06
N THR A 314 4.54 29.91 0.04
CA THR A 314 3.16 29.71 -0.41
C THR A 314 2.73 28.26 -0.20
N GLU A 315 1.44 28.03 -0.09
CA GLU A 315 0.88 26.68 -0.09
C GLU A 315 1.04 26.02 -1.45
N MET A 316 1.35 24.73 -1.45
CA MET A 316 1.37 23.97 -2.69
C MET A 316 -0.06 23.87 -3.24
N PRO A 317 -0.26 24.11 -4.54
CA PRO A 317 -1.57 23.94 -5.13
C PRO A 317 -2.04 22.48 -5.15
N ASP A 318 -3.34 22.28 -4.96
CA ASP A 318 -3.98 20.96 -5.04
C ASP A 318 -3.92 20.40 -6.49
N PRO A 319 -3.30 19.23 -6.72
CA PRO A 319 -3.18 18.63 -8.05
C PRO A 319 -4.52 18.16 -8.65
N THR A 320 -5.60 18.15 -7.88
CA THR A 320 -6.95 17.84 -8.36
C THR A 320 -7.66 19.06 -8.96
N GLN A 321 -7.11 20.28 -8.81
CA GLN A 321 -7.71 21.54 -9.26
C GLN A 321 -6.97 22.15 -10.46
N ILE A 322 -7.10 21.50 -11.62
CA ILE A 322 -6.50 21.93 -12.90
C ILE A 322 -7.57 22.46 -13.85
#